data_AF-A0A7J6MH15-F1
#
_entry.id   AF-A0A7J6MH15-F1
#
_cell.length_a   1.000
_cell.length_b   1.000
_cell.length_c   1.000
_cell.angle_alpha   90.00
_cell.angle_beta   90.00
_cell.angle_gamma   90.00
#
_symmetry.space_group_name_H-M   'P 1'
#
loop_
_entity.id
_entity.type
_entity.pdbx_description
1 polymer ?
#
loop_
_entity_poly.entity_id
_entity_poly.type
_entity_poly.pdbx_seq_one_letter_code
_entity_poly.pdbx_strand_id
1 'polypeptide(L)'
;MGCCTNCSKGINYVYNIFLFALGGVVAGISIWYLQSDWRDLMQQWWIWIAVVVGFIMMIFAVISCFATKNQNRCMLVIFWLVSAGLLCLYIVVACGASSFYGISNDLKHMAPAQLNYLGGDNKRAYDHIREGYGGVFRDDNCNVTCTPDNAFVTCGEVTCDNSDVENRMAKWVIGGTTLNDDDFVRQTSSAYNQCLQESVNADGINGDVAAANGWCASNVEVISTVSDYALGALIGLWVVAFFALPPVVFTCVLICGKKNKKHQEQAYPQTATVTSVQVPPNGVKVVQV
;
A
#
# COMPACT_ATOMS: atom_id res chain seq x y z
N MET A 1 19.65 9.47 -34.45
CA MET A 1 18.91 8.34 -33.82
C MET A 1 19.25 8.11 -32.33
N GLY A 2 19.79 9.10 -31.60
CA GLY A 2 20.28 8.92 -30.21
C GLY A 2 19.36 9.44 -29.09
N CYS A 3 18.34 10.24 -29.40
CA CYS A 3 17.61 10.98 -28.36
C CYS A 3 16.73 10.08 -27.48
N CYS A 4 15.89 9.21 -28.05
CA CYS A 4 14.96 8.38 -27.26
C CYS A 4 15.65 7.31 -26.39
N THR A 5 16.76 6.73 -26.85
CA THR A 5 17.49 5.72 -26.05
C THR A 5 18.32 6.35 -24.93
N ASN A 6 18.91 7.53 -25.18
CA ASN A 6 19.64 8.26 -24.15
C ASN A 6 18.70 8.93 -23.15
N CYS A 7 17.56 9.47 -23.60
CA CYS A 7 16.51 10.01 -22.75
C CYS A 7 15.91 8.93 -21.85
N SER A 8 15.59 7.75 -22.40
CA SER A 8 15.09 6.60 -21.61
C SER A 8 16.11 6.10 -20.56
N LYS A 9 17.41 6.11 -20.87
CA LYS A 9 18.46 5.82 -19.88
C LYS A 9 18.50 6.86 -18.76
N GLY A 10 18.45 8.15 -19.12
CA GLY A 10 18.46 9.24 -18.15
C GLY A 10 17.26 9.17 -17.21
N ILE A 11 16.06 8.97 -17.74
CA ILE A 11 14.82 8.84 -16.96
C ILE A 11 14.89 7.65 -16.01
N ASN A 12 15.34 6.47 -16.49
CA ASN A 12 15.49 5.30 -15.61
C ASN A 12 16.53 5.54 -14.52
N TYR A 13 17.63 6.24 -14.82
CA TYR A 13 18.65 6.55 -13.82
C TYR A 13 18.13 7.51 -12.74
N VAL A 14 17.47 8.59 -13.14
CA VAL A 14 16.84 9.55 -12.21
C VAL A 14 15.80 8.87 -11.34
N TYR A 15 14.96 8.02 -11.95
CA TYR A 15 13.95 7.27 -11.21
C TYR A 15 14.56 6.31 -10.18
N ASN A 16 15.61 5.58 -10.54
CA ASN A 16 16.28 4.67 -9.60
C ASN A 16 16.96 5.44 -8.46
N ILE A 17 17.52 6.63 -8.71
CA ILE A 17 18.02 7.50 -7.64
C ILE A 17 16.88 7.93 -6.70
N PHE A 18 15.72 8.29 -7.26
CA PHE A 18 14.56 8.65 -6.46
C PHE A 18 14.08 7.47 -5.61
N LEU A 19 13.99 6.27 -6.18
CA LEU A 19 13.65 5.06 -5.42
C LEU A 19 14.66 4.74 -4.31
N PHE A 20 15.96 4.94 -4.59
CA PHE A 20 17.01 4.76 -3.58
C PHE A 20 16.82 5.74 -2.42
N ALA A 21 16.60 7.02 -2.72
CA ALA A 21 16.35 8.05 -1.72
C ALA A 21 15.08 7.74 -0.91
N LEU A 22 13.99 7.33 -1.57
CA LEU A 22 12.73 6.99 -0.93
C LEU A 22 12.88 5.75 -0.02
N GLY A 23 13.56 4.70 -0.49
CA GLY A 23 13.89 3.52 0.33
C GLY A 23 14.73 3.88 1.56
N GLY A 24 15.70 4.80 1.40
CA GLY A 24 16.50 5.34 2.50
C GLY A 24 15.68 6.13 3.52
N VAL A 25 14.73 6.96 3.07
CA VAL A 25 13.80 7.69 3.95
C VAL A 25 12.90 6.73 4.71
N VAL A 26 12.33 5.72 4.05
CA VAL A 26 11.47 4.70 4.69
C VAL A 26 12.26 3.93 5.76
N ALA A 27 13.47 3.45 5.42
CA ALA A 27 14.33 2.76 6.39
C ALA A 27 14.73 3.69 7.55
N GLY A 28 15.08 4.94 7.28
CA GLY A 28 15.48 5.93 8.28
C GLY A 28 14.36 6.29 9.25
N ILE A 29 13.15 6.55 8.73
CA ILE A 29 11.96 6.81 9.57
C ILE A 29 11.64 5.59 10.43
N SER A 30 11.70 4.39 9.85
CA SER A 30 11.40 3.15 10.58
C SER A 30 12.41 2.87 11.70
N ILE A 31 13.71 3.11 11.46
CA ILE A 31 14.76 2.98 12.48
C ILE A 31 14.62 4.05 13.57
N TRP A 32 14.34 5.30 13.19
CA TRP A 32 14.09 6.37 14.15
C TRP A 32 12.90 6.05 15.04
N TYR A 33 11.83 5.50 14.46
CA TYR A 33 10.65 5.08 15.20
C TYR A 33 10.94 3.96 16.21
N LEU A 34 11.80 2.98 15.87
CA LEU A 34 12.23 1.92 16.80
C LEU A 34 12.98 2.44 18.03
N GLN A 35 13.58 3.63 17.92
CA GLN A 35 14.43 4.22 18.94
C GLN A 35 13.75 5.36 19.71
N SER A 36 12.55 5.78 19.28
CA SER A 36 11.77 6.84 19.93
C SER A 36 10.74 6.26 20.89
N ASP A 37 10.28 7.07 21.84
CA ASP A 37 9.27 6.70 22.85
C ASP A 37 7.89 6.35 22.24
N TRP A 38 7.71 6.59 20.93
CA TRP A 38 6.52 6.22 20.16
C TRP A 38 6.44 4.73 19.79
N ARG A 39 7.36 3.88 20.27
CA ARG A 39 7.48 2.47 19.87
C ARG A 39 6.20 1.65 20.11
N ASP A 40 5.36 2.07 21.05
CA ASP A 40 4.18 1.33 21.48
C ASP A 40 2.92 1.66 20.66
N LEU A 41 2.97 2.66 19.78
CA LEU A 41 1.84 3.02 18.91
C LEU A 41 1.63 2.09 17.71
N MET A 42 2.64 1.30 17.35
CA MET A 42 2.57 0.29 16.30
C MET A 42 3.26 -0.99 16.73
N GLN A 43 2.64 -2.13 16.44
CA GLN A 43 3.22 -3.44 16.69
C GLN A 43 4.63 -3.50 16.06
N GLN A 44 5.65 -3.76 16.89
CA GLN A 44 7.07 -3.73 16.49
C GLN A 44 7.36 -4.53 15.21
N TRP A 45 6.59 -5.59 14.99
CA TRP A 45 6.66 -6.41 13.79
C TRP A 45 6.47 -5.62 12.48
N TRP A 46 5.49 -4.72 12.41
CA TRP A 46 5.21 -3.92 11.21
C TRP A 46 6.34 -2.94 10.90
N ILE A 47 6.97 -2.39 11.93
CA ILE A 47 8.09 -1.46 11.77
C ILE A 47 9.32 -2.19 11.22
N TRP A 48 9.60 -3.41 11.69
CA TRP A 48 10.66 -4.25 11.12
C TRP A 48 10.42 -4.61 9.66
N ILE A 49 9.16 -4.88 9.26
CA ILE A 49 8.81 -5.08 7.85
C ILE A 49 9.14 -3.82 7.03
N ALA A 50 8.78 -2.62 7.52
CA ALA A 50 9.08 -1.36 6.83
C ALA A 50 10.59 -1.13 6.66
N VAL A 51 11.40 -1.45 7.68
CA VAL A 51 12.87 -1.43 7.59
C VAL A 51 13.36 -2.34 6.46
N VAL A 52 12.92 -3.60 6.46
CA VAL A 52 13.34 -4.60 5.45
C VAL A 52 12.94 -4.16 4.04
N VAL A 53 11.72 -3.64 3.88
CA VAL A 53 11.23 -3.12 2.60
C VAL A 53 12.09 -1.95 2.12
N GLY A 54 12.43 -1.00 3.00
CA GLY A 54 13.32 0.12 2.66
C GLY A 54 14.70 -0.33 2.16
N PHE A 55 15.31 -1.31 2.82
CA PHE A 55 16.59 -1.88 2.37
C PHE A 55 16.48 -2.62 1.04
N ILE A 56 15.43 -3.41 0.84
CA ILE A 56 15.18 -4.11 -0.41
C ILE A 56 15.05 -3.09 -1.57
N MET A 57 14.30 -1.99 -1.37
CA MET A 57 14.17 -0.92 -2.37
C MET A 57 15.53 -0.30 -2.74
N MET A 58 16.39 -0.04 -1.74
CA MET A 58 17.73 0.48 -2.00
C MET A 58 18.60 -0.50 -2.81
N ILE A 59 18.59 -1.78 -2.45
CA ILE A 59 19.35 -2.82 -3.18
C ILE A 59 18.85 -2.93 -4.62
N PHE A 60 17.53 -2.98 -4.83
CA PHE A 60 16.96 -3.04 -6.17
C PHE A 60 17.32 -1.80 -7.01
N ALA A 61 17.24 -0.60 -6.44
CA ALA A 61 17.62 0.63 -7.14
C ALA A 61 19.08 0.59 -7.63
N VAL A 62 20.00 0.09 -6.80
CA VAL A 62 21.42 -0.05 -7.17
C VAL A 62 21.61 -1.07 -8.28
N ILE A 63 20.98 -2.25 -8.17
CA ILE A 63 21.02 -3.29 -9.21
C ILE A 63 20.49 -2.73 -10.54
N SER A 64 19.41 -1.96 -10.51
CA SER A 64 18.80 -1.34 -11.69
C SER A 64 19.68 -0.29 -12.34
N CYS A 65 20.41 0.51 -11.56
CA CYS A 65 21.43 1.42 -12.07
C CYS A 65 22.54 0.67 -12.81
N PHE A 66 23.06 -0.42 -12.23
CA PHE A 66 24.07 -1.26 -12.87
C PHE A 66 23.55 -1.96 -14.14
N ALA A 67 22.32 -2.47 -14.11
CA ALA A 67 21.68 -3.11 -15.25
C ALA A 67 21.51 -2.12 -16.42
N THR A 68 21.11 -0.88 -16.13
CA THR A 68 20.94 0.19 -17.12
C THR A 68 22.28 0.62 -17.72
N LYS A 69 23.34 0.71 -16.90
CA LYS A 69 24.70 1.06 -17.34
C LYS A 69 25.31 0.00 -18.25
N ASN A 70 25.27 -1.27 -17.83
CA ASN A 70 25.91 -2.38 -18.55
C ASN A 70 25.06 -2.93 -19.71
N GLN A 71 23.81 -2.46 -19.88
CA GLN A 71 22.85 -2.93 -20.88
C GLN A 71 22.73 -4.47 -20.95
N ASN A 72 22.92 -5.14 -19.82
CA ASN A 72 22.81 -6.58 -19.73
C ASN A 72 21.33 -6.96 -19.81
N ARG A 73 20.93 -7.63 -20.91
CA ARG A 73 19.53 -7.98 -21.17
C ARG A 73 18.95 -8.87 -20.08
N CYS A 74 19.74 -9.80 -19.53
CA CYS A 74 19.25 -10.72 -18.51
C CYS A 74 18.84 -9.96 -17.24
N MET A 75 19.70 -9.05 -16.75
CA MET A 75 19.35 -8.21 -15.61
C MET A 75 18.20 -7.24 -15.88
N LEU A 76 18.11 -6.65 -17.08
CA LEU A 76 16.98 -5.77 -17.43
C LEU A 76 15.65 -6.54 -17.45
N VAL A 77 15.64 -7.79 -17.93
CA VAL A 77 14.43 -8.63 -17.95
C VAL A 77 14.03 -9.04 -16.54
N ILE A 78 14.98 -9.43 -15.68
CA ILE A 78 14.70 -9.75 -14.27
C ILE A 78 14.12 -8.51 -13.57
N PHE A 79 14.73 -7.35 -13.75
CA PHE A 79 14.23 -6.10 -13.18
C PHE A 79 12.82 -5.76 -13.68
N TRP A 80 12.56 -5.94 -14.97
CA TRP A 80 11.22 -5.75 -15.53
C TRP A 80 10.21 -6.71 -14.92
N LEU A 81 10.55 -7.99 -14.76
CA LEU A 81 9.66 -8.99 -14.15
C LEU A 81 9.33 -8.65 -12.70
N VAL A 82 10.33 -8.27 -11.89
CA VAL A 82 10.12 -7.87 -10.50
C VAL A 82 9.25 -6.60 -10.43
N SER A 83 9.57 -5.58 -11.23
CA SER A 83 8.81 -4.32 -11.22
C SER A 83 7.38 -4.50 -11.72
N ALA A 84 7.17 -5.33 -12.74
CA ALA A 84 5.83 -5.67 -13.23
C ALA A 84 5.05 -6.49 -12.18
N GLY A 85 5.70 -7.45 -11.52
CA GLY A 85 5.10 -8.22 -10.43
C GLY A 85 4.69 -7.33 -9.25
N LEU A 86 5.56 -6.40 -8.83
CA LEU A 86 5.23 -5.41 -7.80
C LEU A 86 4.08 -4.50 -8.22
N LEU A 87 4.06 -4.01 -9.47
CA LEU A 87 2.95 -3.22 -9.98
C LEU A 87 1.63 -4.01 -9.96
N CYS A 88 1.64 -5.27 -10.36
CA CYS A 88 0.46 -6.14 -10.26
C CYS A 88 0.00 -6.29 -8.81
N LEU A 89 0.92 -6.50 -7.87
CA LEU A 89 0.58 -6.56 -6.44
C LEU A 89 -0.02 -5.24 -5.95
N TYR A 90 0.57 -4.09 -6.30
CA TYR A 90 0.02 -2.78 -5.94
C TYR A 90 -1.39 -2.56 -6.48
N ILE A 91 -1.66 -2.96 -7.73
CA ILE A 91 -3.01 -2.86 -8.32
C ILE A 91 -3.99 -3.75 -7.56
N VAL A 92 -3.62 -5.00 -7.25
CA VAL A 92 -4.49 -5.92 -6.50
C VAL A 92 -4.81 -5.35 -5.11
N VAL A 93 -3.80 -4.84 -4.39
CA VAL A 93 -3.97 -4.24 -3.07
C VAL A 93 -4.79 -2.95 -3.15
N ALA A 94 -4.55 -2.09 -4.14
CA ALA A 94 -5.31 -0.86 -4.36
C ALA A 94 -6.78 -1.16 -4.68
N CYS A 95 -7.07 -2.16 -5.51
CA CYS A 95 -8.44 -2.62 -5.76
C CYS A 95 -9.11 -3.13 -4.49
N GLY A 96 -8.41 -3.94 -3.68
CA GLY A 96 -8.92 -4.41 -2.39
C GLY A 96 -9.22 -3.25 -1.42
N ALA A 97 -8.30 -2.28 -1.34
CA ALA A 97 -8.48 -1.06 -0.55
C ALA A 97 -9.66 -0.22 -1.05
N SER A 98 -9.87 -0.11 -2.36
CA SER A 98 -11.04 0.59 -2.93
C SER A 98 -12.35 -0.07 -2.50
N SER A 99 -12.43 -1.40 -2.54
CA SER A 99 -13.61 -2.14 -2.11
C SER A 99 -13.86 -1.97 -0.61
N PHE A 100 -12.82 -2.07 0.22
CA PHE A 100 -12.93 -1.87 1.66
C PHE A 100 -13.34 -0.44 2.03
N TYR A 101 -12.78 0.57 1.34
CA TYR A 101 -13.18 1.96 1.50
C TYR A 101 -14.64 2.18 1.13
N GLY A 102 -15.12 1.61 0.01
CA GLY A 102 -16.53 1.71 -0.38
C GLY A 102 -17.46 1.21 0.72
N ILE A 103 -17.18 0.04 1.28
CA ILE A 103 -17.97 -0.55 2.38
C ILE A 103 -17.86 0.29 3.66
N SER A 104 -16.65 0.74 4.02
CA SER A 104 -16.44 1.53 5.24
C SER A 104 -17.10 2.91 5.16
N ASN A 105 -17.11 3.51 3.97
CA ASN A 105 -17.80 4.77 3.71
C ASN A 105 -19.32 4.60 3.80
N ASP A 106 -19.86 3.48 3.32
CA ASP A 106 -21.28 3.16 3.50
C ASP A 106 -21.64 2.98 4.98
N LEU A 107 -20.79 2.28 5.75
CA LEU A 107 -20.96 2.08 7.19
C LEU A 107 -20.90 3.41 7.98
N LYS A 108 -20.05 4.35 7.57
CA LYS A 108 -19.90 5.68 8.20
C LYS A 108 -21.21 6.47 8.20
N HIS A 109 -22.08 6.27 7.21
CA HIS A 109 -23.37 6.96 7.10
C HIS A 109 -24.53 6.23 7.77
N MET A 110 -24.28 5.09 8.41
CA MET A 110 -25.32 4.32 9.11
C MET A 110 -25.46 4.75 10.57
N ALA A 111 -26.69 4.80 11.06
CA ALA A 111 -26.96 5.05 12.47
C ALA A 111 -26.58 3.83 13.35
N PRO A 112 -26.28 4.00 14.66
CA PRO A 112 -25.91 2.94 15.58
C PRO A 112 -26.91 1.78 15.59
N ALA A 113 -28.20 2.10 15.50
CA ALA A 113 -29.25 1.09 15.43
C ALA A 113 -29.16 0.25 14.15
N GLN A 114 -28.78 0.84 13.01
CA GLN A 114 -28.64 0.13 11.74
C GLN A 114 -27.41 -0.77 11.71
N LEU A 115 -26.34 -0.38 12.40
CA LEU A 115 -25.11 -1.18 12.54
C LEU A 115 -25.36 -2.54 13.22
N ASN A 116 -26.42 -2.66 14.03
CA ASN A 116 -26.82 -3.92 14.66
C ASN A 116 -27.54 -4.90 13.70
N TYR A 117 -27.97 -4.45 12.52
CA TYR A 117 -28.72 -5.29 11.56
C TYR A 117 -27.97 -5.52 10.25
N LEU A 118 -26.63 -5.47 10.30
CA LEU A 118 -25.79 -5.66 9.12
C LEU A 118 -25.82 -7.11 8.62
N GLY A 119 -25.79 -7.26 7.30
CA GLY A 119 -25.66 -8.54 6.61
C GLY A 119 -24.59 -8.50 5.51
N GLY A 120 -24.17 -9.67 5.05
CA GLY A 120 -23.23 -9.80 3.92
C GLY A 120 -21.87 -9.15 4.16
N ASP A 121 -21.34 -8.47 3.14
CA ASP A 121 -20.00 -7.87 3.16
C ASP A 121 -19.87 -6.72 4.17
N ASN A 122 -20.95 -5.96 4.42
CA ASN A 122 -20.95 -4.88 5.42
C ASN A 122 -20.74 -5.41 6.84
N LYS A 123 -21.36 -6.55 7.16
CA LYS A 123 -21.15 -7.22 8.44
C LYS A 123 -19.69 -7.68 8.58
N ARG A 124 -19.11 -8.25 7.53
CA ARG A 124 -17.72 -8.71 7.54
C ARG A 124 -16.73 -7.56 7.78
N ALA A 125 -16.95 -6.42 7.14
CA ALA A 125 -16.13 -5.23 7.37
C ALA A 125 -16.30 -4.68 8.79
N TYR A 126 -17.55 -4.59 9.27
CA TYR A 126 -17.85 -4.18 10.64
C TYR A 126 -17.18 -5.09 11.68
N ASP A 127 -17.31 -6.40 11.51
CA ASP A 127 -16.69 -7.41 12.38
C ASP A 127 -15.16 -7.28 12.37
N HIS A 128 -14.55 -7.03 11.20
CA HIS A 128 -13.10 -6.82 11.08
C HIS A 128 -12.61 -5.55 11.79
N ILE A 129 -13.37 -4.45 11.70
CA ILE A 129 -13.04 -3.20 12.41
C ILE A 129 -13.18 -3.41 13.92
N ARG A 130 -14.25 -4.09 14.36
CA ARG A 130 -14.46 -4.44 15.77
C ARG A 130 -13.33 -5.32 16.30
N GLU A 131 -12.90 -6.31 15.52
CA GLU A 131 -11.80 -7.20 15.90
C GLU A 131 -10.50 -6.42 16.11
N GLY A 132 -10.16 -5.53 15.17
CA GLY A 132 -8.99 -4.66 15.28
C GLY A 132 -9.07 -3.72 16.49
N TYR A 133 -10.23 -3.14 16.76
CA TYR A 133 -10.47 -2.33 17.95
C TYR A 133 -10.26 -3.13 19.24
N GLY A 134 -10.88 -4.32 19.34
CA GLY A 134 -10.77 -5.20 20.50
C GLY A 134 -9.34 -5.69 20.74
N GLY A 135 -8.57 -5.93 19.66
CA GLY A 135 -7.15 -6.22 19.72
C GLY A 135 -6.36 -5.09 20.39
N VAL A 136 -6.47 -3.85 19.89
CA VAL A 136 -5.78 -2.69 20.47
C VAL A 136 -6.21 -2.43 21.91
N PHE A 137 -7.51 -2.52 22.19
CA PHE A 137 -8.05 -2.29 23.53
C PHE A 137 -7.50 -3.27 24.56
N ARG A 138 -7.43 -4.57 24.21
CA ARG A 138 -6.91 -5.60 25.10
C ARG A 138 -5.38 -5.59 25.21
N ASP A 139 -4.69 -5.38 24.10
CA ASP A 139 -3.22 -5.38 24.06
C ASP A 139 -2.65 -4.26 24.94
N ASP A 140 -3.36 -3.15 25.09
CA ASP A 140 -3.00 -2.01 25.94
C ASP A 140 -3.74 -1.99 27.29
N ASN A 141 -4.38 -3.11 27.65
CA ASN A 141 -5.08 -3.33 28.92
C ASN A 141 -6.07 -2.20 29.29
N CYS A 142 -6.78 -1.69 28.29
CA CYS A 142 -7.73 -0.61 28.46
C CYS A 142 -8.94 -1.02 29.31
N ASN A 143 -9.57 -0.05 29.96
CA ASN A 143 -10.82 -0.23 30.69
C ASN A 143 -11.74 0.98 30.53
N VAL A 144 -13.03 0.71 30.36
CA VAL A 144 -14.10 1.72 30.32
C VAL A 144 -15.41 1.10 30.80
N THR A 145 -16.15 1.86 31.60
CA THR A 145 -17.49 1.48 32.04
C THR A 145 -18.50 2.45 31.47
N CYS A 146 -19.52 1.94 30.77
CA CYS A 146 -20.60 2.75 30.24
C CYS A 146 -21.92 2.32 30.85
N THR A 147 -22.71 3.29 31.28
CA THR A 147 -24.03 3.10 31.86
C THR A 147 -25.09 3.65 30.91
N PRO A 148 -25.98 2.79 30.38
CA PRO A 148 -27.16 3.28 29.66
C PRO A 148 -28.12 3.93 30.67
N ASP A 149 -28.40 5.23 30.50
CA ASP A 149 -29.47 5.95 31.21
C ASP A 149 -30.79 5.85 30.41
N ASN A 150 -31.87 6.50 30.86
CA ASN A 150 -33.22 6.37 30.31
C ASN A 150 -33.36 6.75 28.81
N ALA A 151 -32.40 7.50 28.25
CA ALA A 151 -32.42 7.88 26.83
C ALA A 151 -31.05 7.76 26.14
N PHE A 152 -29.95 7.87 26.89
CA PHE A 152 -28.59 7.99 26.34
C PHE A 152 -27.59 7.20 27.17
N VAL A 153 -26.44 6.89 26.57
CA VAL A 153 -25.34 6.20 27.23
C VAL A 153 -24.34 7.22 27.76
N THR A 154 -23.97 7.09 29.02
CA THR A 154 -22.87 7.84 29.64
C THR A 154 -21.72 6.88 29.92
N CYS A 155 -20.51 7.26 29.50
CA CYS A 155 -19.31 6.48 29.76
C CYS A 155 -18.43 7.19 30.80
N GLY A 156 -17.79 6.38 31.64
CA GLY A 156 -16.73 6.82 32.53
C GLY A 156 -15.44 7.13 31.76
N GLU A 157 -14.41 7.47 32.53
CA GLU A 157 -13.07 7.71 31.99
C GLU A 157 -12.50 6.41 31.39
N VAL A 158 -11.82 6.55 30.25
CA VAL A 158 -11.07 5.45 29.65
C VAL A 158 -9.68 5.47 30.28
N THR A 159 -9.22 4.31 30.74
CA THR A 159 -7.88 4.13 31.30
C THR A 159 -7.15 3.07 30.50
N CYS A 160 -5.90 3.30 30.07
CA CYS A 160 -5.08 2.31 29.38
C CYS A 160 -3.62 2.38 29.86
N ASP A 161 -2.80 1.38 29.51
CA ASP A 161 -1.37 1.38 29.86
C ASP A 161 -0.58 2.46 29.08
N ASN A 162 -0.98 2.76 27.83
CA ASN A 162 -0.38 3.79 27.00
C ASN A 162 -1.27 5.04 26.89
N SER A 163 -0.72 6.20 27.27
CA SER A 163 -1.44 7.48 27.23
C SER A 163 -1.93 7.88 25.83
N ASP A 164 -1.25 7.48 24.76
CA ASP A 164 -1.68 7.80 23.40
C ASP A 164 -2.89 6.97 22.96
N VAL A 165 -2.92 5.70 23.37
CA VAL A 165 -4.06 4.80 23.14
C VAL A 165 -5.24 5.25 24.00
N GLU A 166 -5.00 5.57 25.27
CA GLU A 166 -6.00 6.12 26.19
C GLU A 166 -6.67 7.36 25.61
N ASN A 167 -5.88 8.37 25.21
CA ASN A 167 -6.41 9.61 24.63
C ASN A 167 -7.22 9.35 23.35
N ARG A 168 -6.78 8.40 22.52
CA ARG A 168 -7.49 8.03 21.29
C ARG A 168 -8.81 7.33 21.58
N MET A 169 -8.81 6.35 22.49
CA MET A 169 -9.99 5.62 22.92
C MET A 169 -10.99 6.53 23.60
N ALA A 170 -10.53 7.41 24.50
CA ALA A 170 -11.35 8.43 25.14
C ALA A 170 -12.00 9.35 24.11
N LYS A 171 -11.24 9.82 23.11
CA LYS A 171 -11.78 10.64 22.02
C LYS A 171 -12.87 9.91 21.24
N TRP A 172 -12.67 8.63 20.93
CA TRP A 172 -13.68 7.84 20.20
C TRP A 172 -14.95 7.60 21.03
N VAL A 173 -14.81 7.30 22.32
CA VAL A 173 -15.95 7.12 23.23
C VAL A 173 -16.72 8.43 23.43
N ILE A 174 -16.01 9.55 23.59
CA ILE A 174 -16.64 10.87 23.67
C ILE A 174 -17.34 11.18 22.35
N GLY A 175 -16.65 11.06 21.22
CA GLY A 175 -17.20 11.35 19.88
C GLY A 175 -18.45 10.53 19.55
N GLY A 176 -18.49 9.25 19.94
CA GLY A 176 -19.66 8.39 19.73
C GLY A 176 -20.84 8.64 20.70
N THR A 177 -20.60 9.31 21.83
CA THR A 177 -21.64 9.59 22.84
C THR A 177 -22.12 11.05 22.86
N THR A 178 -21.34 11.99 22.32
CA THR A 178 -21.71 13.41 22.22
C THR A 178 -22.55 13.75 20.98
N LEU A 179 -23.40 14.77 21.07
CA LEU A 179 -24.11 15.33 19.90
C LEU A 179 -23.12 16.12 19.06
N ASN A 180 -22.94 15.75 17.80
CA ASN A 180 -22.44 16.67 16.80
C ASN A 180 -23.64 17.38 16.14
N ASP A 181 -23.58 18.71 16.04
CA ASP A 181 -24.67 19.58 15.55
C ASP A 181 -25.06 19.31 14.08
N ASP A 182 -24.21 18.62 13.30
CA ASP A 182 -24.39 18.43 11.86
C ASP A 182 -24.83 17.00 11.46
N ASP A 183 -24.69 15.99 12.33
CA ASP A 183 -25.13 14.61 12.06
C ASP A 183 -25.73 13.98 13.33
N PHE A 184 -27.05 13.78 13.30
CA PHE A 184 -27.90 13.43 14.43
C PHE A 184 -27.69 11.97 14.89
N VAL A 185 -26.56 11.68 15.51
CA VAL A 185 -26.23 10.30 15.93
C VAL A 185 -25.88 10.24 17.41
N ARG A 186 -26.91 10.22 18.26
CA ARG A 186 -26.75 9.77 19.66
C ARG A 186 -26.96 8.27 19.75
N GLN A 187 -26.03 7.59 20.41
CA GLN A 187 -26.20 6.20 20.84
C GLN A 187 -27.42 6.11 21.77
N THR A 188 -28.50 5.48 21.32
CA THR A 188 -29.65 5.20 22.18
C THR A 188 -29.34 4.02 23.09
N SER A 189 -29.91 4.02 24.30
CA SER A 189 -29.71 2.92 25.26
C SER A 189 -30.16 1.56 24.70
N SER A 190 -31.18 1.52 23.83
CA SER A 190 -31.62 0.29 23.16
C SER A 190 -30.61 -0.22 22.13
N ALA A 191 -30.10 0.65 21.26
CA ALA A 191 -29.10 0.28 20.27
C ALA A 191 -27.78 -0.14 20.92
N TYR A 192 -27.41 0.53 22.01
CA TYR A 192 -26.24 0.19 22.82
C TYR A 192 -26.34 -1.20 23.45
N ASN A 193 -27.46 -1.49 24.14
CA ASN A 193 -27.65 -2.78 24.78
C ASN A 193 -27.66 -3.94 23.79
N GLN A 194 -28.25 -3.74 22.60
CA GLN A 194 -28.19 -4.73 21.53
C GLN A 194 -26.75 -4.94 21.03
N CYS A 195 -26.02 -3.85 20.75
CA CYS A 195 -24.62 -3.93 20.35
C CYS A 195 -23.79 -4.68 21.39
N LEU A 196 -24.01 -4.43 22.69
CA LEU A 196 -23.26 -5.05 23.77
C LEU A 196 -23.49 -6.56 23.80
N GLN A 197 -24.74 -7.00 23.68
CA GLN A 197 -25.09 -8.42 23.62
C GLN A 197 -24.43 -9.14 22.44
N GLU A 198 -24.34 -8.49 21.29
CA GLU A 198 -23.72 -9.05 20.09
C GLU A 198 -22.19 -8.99 20.11
N SER A 199 -21.61 -8.02 20.81
CA SER A 199 -20.16 -7.75 20.74
C SER A 199 -19.34 -8.41 21.85
N VAL A 200 -19.91 -8.69 23.03
CA VAL A 200 -19.15 -9.30 24.16
C VAL A 200 -18.50 -10.62 23.76
N ASN A 201 -19.23 -11.49 23.05
CA ASN A 201 -18.73 -12.80 22.63
C ASN A 201 -18.20 -12.81 21.20
N ALA A 202 -18.06 -11.65 20.58
CA ALA A 202 -17.55 -11.56 19.23
C ALA A 202 -16.02 -11.75 19.16
N ASP A 203 -15.57 -12.20 18.00
CA ASP A 203 -14.15 -12.31 17.68
C ASP A 203 -13.45 -10.96 17.91
N GLY A 204 -12.27 -11.01 18.54
CA GLY A 204 -11.47 -9.86 18.92
C GLY A 204 -11.77 -9.32 20.33
N ILE A 205 -13.04 -9.31 20.76
CA ILE A 205 -13.45 -8.88 22.10
C ILE A 205 -13.32 -10.03 23.13
N ASN A 206 -13.61 -11.27 22.72
CA ASN A 206 -13.30 -12.49 23.48
C ASN A 206 -13.81 -12.51 24.94
N GLY A 207 -15.02 -12.00 25.19
CA GLY A 207 -15.64 -11.98 26.52
C GLY A 207 -15.28 -10.77 27.39
N ASP A 208 -14.45 -9.85 26.90
CA ASP A 208 -14.10 -8.63 27.61
C ASP A 208 -15.25 -7.62 27.56
N VAL A 209 -15.93 -7.45 28.69
CA VAL A 209 -17.07 -6.53 28.83
C VAL A 209 -16.63 -5.07 28.71
N ALA A 210 -15.41 -4.71 29.14
CA ALA A 210 -14.92 -3.35 29.02
C ALA A 210 -14.64 -3.00 27.55
N ALA A 211 -14.01 -3.91 26.81
CA ALA A 211 -13.78 -3.74 25.37
C ALA A 211 -15.11 -3.68 24.59
N ALA A 212 -16.09 -4.49 24.96
CA ALA A 212 -17.43 -4.44 24.37
C ALA A 212 -18.14 -3.12 24.67
N ASN A 213 -18.04 -2.63 25.92
CA ASN A 213 -18.60 -1.34 26.32
C ASN A 213 -17.99 -0.19 25.52
N GLY A 214 -16.65 -0.20 25.40
CA GLY A 214 -15.89 0.79 24.65
C GLY A 214 -16.26 0.77 23.17
N TRP A 215 -16.30 -0.41 22.54
CA TRP A 215 -16.70 -0.56 21.15
C TRP A 215 -18.11 -0.02 20.92
N CYS A 216 -19.09 -0.44 21.71
CA CYS A 216 -20.47 -0.01 21.51
C CYS A 216 -20.68 1.47 21.80
N ALA A 217 -19.85 2.11 22.63
CA ALA A 217 -19.91 3.55 22.84
C ALA A 217 -19.21 4.36 21.74
N SER A 218 -18.31 3.74 20.97
CA SER A 218 -17.42 4.41 20.03
C SER A 218 -17.55 3.97 18.57
N ASN A 219 -18.36 2.96 18.27
CA ASN A 219 -18.38 2.29 16.96
C ASN A 219 -18.55 3.24 15.78
N VAL A 220 -19.46 4.21 15.84
CA VAL A 220 -19.67 5.20 14.76
C VAL A 220 -18.42 6.06 14.53
N GLU A 221 -17.81 6.54 15.60
CA GLU A 221 -16.62 7.39 15.53
C GLU A 221 -15.38 6.61 15.09
N VAL A 222 -15.25 5.36 15.54
CA VAL A 222 -14.18 4.44 15.09
C VAL A 222 -14.34 4.15 13.60
N ILE A 223 -15.55 3.82 13.14
CA ILE A 223 -15.83 3.56 11.71
C ILE A 223 -15.56 4.80 10.87
N SER A 224 -15.98 5.98 11.33
CA SER A 224 -15.71 7.27 10.66
C SER A 224 -14.19 7.50 10.53
N THR A 225 -13.45 7.33 11.62
CA THR A 225 -12.00 7.44 11.65
C THR A 225 -11.34 6.45 10.68
N VAL A 226 -11.73 5.18 10.72
CA VAL A 226 -11.20 4.12 9.85
C VAL A 226 -11.49 4.42 8.38
N SER A 227 -12.68 4.92 8.05
CA SER A 227 -13.03 5.32 6.68
C SER A 227 -12.11 6.43 6.17
N ASP A 228 -11.83 7.44 6.99
CA ASP A 228 -10.97 8.55 6.60
C ASP A 228 -9.50 8.11 6.44
N TYR A 229 -9.01 7.23 7.31
CA TYR A 229 -7.70 6.60 7.13
C TYR A 229 -7.63 5.69 5.89
N ALA A 230 -8.68 4.93 5.62
CA ALA A 230 -8.78 4.07 4.44
C ALA A 230 -8.74 4.90 3.15
N LEU A 231 -9.39 6.07 3.11
CA LEU A 231 -9.29 7.02 2.00
C LEU A 231 -7.85 7.48 1.78
N GLY A 232 -7.17 7.90 2.87
CA GLY A 232 -5.77 8.33 2.81
C GLY A 232 -4.85 7.23 2.28
N ALA A 233 -5.01 6.01 2.79
CA ALA A 233 -4.26 4.85 2.33
C ALA A 233 -4.54 4.51 0.86
N LEU A 234 -5.80 4.58 0.43
CA LEU A 234 -6.22 4.35 -0.94
C LEU A 234 -5.56 5.34 -1.91
N ILE A 235 -5.61 6.64 -1.59
CA ILE A 235 -4.97 7.68 -2.39
C ILE A 235 -3.46 7.41 -2.48
N GLY A 236 -2.81 7.09 -1.35
CA GLY A 236 -1.40 6.75 -1.31
C GLY A 236 -1.04 5.58 -2.22
N LEU A 237 -1.82 4.49 -2.18
CA LEU A 237 -1.61 3.30 -3.00
C LEU A 237 -1.74 3.60 -4.50
N TRP A 238 -2.75 4.36 -4.91
CA TRP A 238 -2.93 4.74 -6.32
C TRP A 238 -1.82 5.66 -6.82
N VAL A 239 -1.36 6.60 -6.00
CA VAL A 239 -0.22 7.46 -6.32
C VAL A 239 1.04 6.62 -6.52
N VAL A 240 1.33 5.68 -5.61
CA VAL A 240 2.48 4.78 -5.75
C VAL A 240 2.37 3.92 -7.00
N ALA A 241 1.20 3.34 -7.28
CA ALA A 241 0.97 2.56 -8.50
C ALA A 241 1.20 3.38 -9.78
N PHE A 242 0.74 4.64 -9.80
CA PHE A 242 0.96 5.55 -10.92
C PHE A 242 2.45 5.83 -11.14
N PHE A 243 3.22 6.07 -10.06
CA PHE A 243 4.67 6.28 -10.17
C PHE A 243 5.46 5.00 -10.44
N ALA A 244 4.89 3.81 -10.22
CA ALA A 244 5.50 2.53 -10.54
C ALA A 244 5.31 2.10 -12.02
N LEU A 245 4.40 2.73 -12.76
CA LEU A 245 4.16 2.45 -14.18
C LEU A 245 5.33 2.84 -15.12
N PRO A 246 5.90 4.06 -15.06
CA PRO A 246 6.94 4.49 -15.99
C PRO A 246 8.16 3.56 -16.06
N PRO A 247 8.73 3.05 -14.96
CA PRO A 247 9.86 2.12 -14.98
C PRO A 247 9.54 0.83 -15.73
N VAL A 248 8.33 0.28 -15.54
CA VAL A 248 7.88 -0.94 -16.22
C VAL A 248 7.80 -0.69 -17.74
N VAL A 249 7.20 0.44 -18.14
CA VAL A 249 7.05 0.82 -19.56
C VAL A 249 8.40 1.10 -20.20
N PHE A 250 9.24 1.94 -19.58
CA PHE A 250 10.54 2.32 -20.14
C PHE A 250 11.51 1.14 -20.20
N THR A 251 11.51 0.26 -19.20
CA THR A 251 12.34 -0.95 -19.22
C THR A 251 11.86 -1.91 -20.32
N CYS A 252 10.56 -2.04 -20.54
CA CYS A 252 10.00 -2.80 -21.65
C CYS A 252 10.46 -2.23 -23.01
N VAL A 253 10.35 -0.91 -23.21
CA VAL A 253 10.81 -0.22 -24.43
C VAL A 253 12.31 -0.45 -24.67
N LEU A 254 13.14 -0.38 -23.62
CA LEU A 254 14.59 -0.63 -23.72
C LEU A 254 14.90 -2.09 -24.13
N ILE A 255 14.13 -3.07 -23.64
CA ILE A 255 14.29 -4.48 -24.01
C ILE A 255 13.88 -4.68 -25.48
N CYS A 256 12.72 -4.18 -25.89
CA CYS A 256 12.17 -4.33 -27.24
C CYS A 256 12.99 -3.60 -28.31
N GLY A 257 13.46 -2.37 -28.03
CA GLY A 257 14.28 -1.58 -28.96
C GLY A 257 15.60 -2.25 -29.36
N LYS A 258 16.14 -3.16 -28.53
CA LYS A 258 17.37 -3.90 -28.84
C LYS A 258 17.13 -5.07 -29.79
N LYS A 259 15.89 -5.59 -29.92
CA LYS A 259 15.56 -6.71 -30.82
C LYS A 259 15.61 -6.30 -32.30
N ASN A 260 15.16 -5.08 -32.61
CA ASN A 260 15.15 -4.56 -33.98
C ASN A 260 16.55 -4.24 -34.54
N LYS A 261 17.54 -3.93 -33.69
CA LYS A 261 18.91 -3.66 -34.16
C LYS A 261 19.64 -4.90 -34.68
N LYS A 262 19.43 -6.07 -34.07
CA LYS A 262 20.08 -7.32 -34.53
C LYS A 262 19.60 -7.76 -35.91
N HIS A 263 18.39 -7.40 -36.31
CA HIS A 263 17.88 -7.70 -37.66
C HIS A 263 18.30 -6.68 -38.73
N GLN A 264 18.64 -5.44 -38.36
CA GLN A 264 19.15 -4.45 -39.33
C GLN A 264 20.63 -4.63 -39.66
N GLU A 265 21.45 -5.18 -38.75
CA GLU A 265 22.89 -5.44 -39.04
C GLU A 265 23.13 -6.68 -39.94
N GLN A 266 22.12 -7.52 -40.20
CA GLN A 266 22.25 -8.66 -41.11
C GLN A 266 21.81 -8.36 -42.55
N ALA A 267 21.40 -7.12 -42.86
CA ALA A 267 20.88 -6.73 -44.18
C ALA A 267 21.84 -5.83 -45.00
N TYR A 268 23.15 -5.85 -44.72
CA TYR A 268 24.15 -5.40 -45.67
C TYR A 268 24.92 -6.61 -46.20
N PRO A 269 24.67 -7.08 -47.44
CA PRO A 269 25.62 -7.95 -48.09
C PRO A 269 26.96 -7.22 -48.13
N GLN A 270 28.01 -7.89 -47.67
CA GLN A 270 29.39 -7.44 -47.75
C GLN A 270 29.63 -6.89 -49.16
N THR A 271 29.86 -5.58 -49.26
CA THR A 271 30.40 -4.97 -50.46
C THR A 271 31.77 -5.62 -50.66
N ALA A 272 31.81 -6.61 -51.55
CA ALA A 272 33.05 -7.24 -51.97
C ALA A 272 34.03 -6.13 -52.35
N THR A 273 35.15 -6.10 -51.63
CA THR A 273 36.26 -5.21 -51.93
C THR A 273 36.78 -5.64 -53.30
N VAL A 274 36.43 -4.88 -54.34
CA VAL A 274 36.92 -5.11 -55.70
C VAL A 274 38.42 -4.84 -55.67
N THR A 275 39.20 -5.91 -55.54
CA THR A 275 40.63 -5.87 -55.80
C THR A 275 40.79 -5.56 -57.28
N SER A 276 41.45 -4.46 -57.62
CA SER A 276 41.74 -4.10 -59.00
C SER A 276 42.60 -5.20 -59.63
N VAL A 277 41.97 -6.02 -60.48
CA VAL A 277 42.66 -7.00 -61.33
C VAL A 277 43.34 -6.24 -62.46
N GLN A 278 44.67 -6.24 -62.46
CA GLN A 278 45.44 -5.87 -63.63
C GLN A 278 45.14 -6.84 -64.77
N VAL A 279 44.73 -6.31 -65.91
CA VAL A 279 44.46 -7.04 -67.14
C VAL A 279 45.79 -7.31 -67.85
N PRO A 280 46.20 -8.57 -68.07
CA PRO A 280 47.28 -8.87 -69.02
C PRO A 280 46.75 -8.78 -70.47
N PRO A 281 47.57 -8.28 -71.42
CA PRO A 281 47.21 -8.18 -72.81
C PRO A 281 47.44 -9.55 -73.45
N ASN A 282 46.41 -10.38 -73.50
CA ASN A 282 46.11 -11.31 -74.59
C ASN A 282 44.97 -12.22 -74.16
N GLY A 283 43.88 -12.15 -74.92
CA GLY A 283 42.60 -12.71 -74.56
C GLY A 283 42.61 -14.23 -74.52
N VAL A 284 42.08 -14.78 -73.44
CA VAL A 284 41.00 -15.81 -73.40
C VAL A 284 40.32 -15.67 -72.04
N LYS A 285 39.01 -15.47 -71.98
CA LYS A 285 38.21 -15.63 -70.75
C LYS A 285 37.54 -16.99 -70.80
N VAL A 286 37.94 -17.91 -69.91
CA VAL A 286 37.16 -19.11 -69.58
C VAL A 286 36.35 -18.77 -68.34
N VAL A 287 35.02 -18.88 -68.43
CA VAL A 287 34.12 -18.82 -67.28
C VAL A 287 33.90 -20.26 -66.82
N GLN A 288 34.27 -20.57 -65.59
CA GLN A 288 33.79 -21.77 -64.91
C GLN A 288 32.82 -21.33 -63.82
N VAL A 289 31.67 -22.01 -63.79
CA VAL A 289 30.58 -21.87 -62.81
C VAL A 289 31.06 -22.34 -61.44
#